data_AF-A0A8H3HVF2-F1
#
_entry.id   AF-A0A8H3HVF2-F1
#
_cell.length_a   1.000
_cell.length_b   1.000
_cell.length_c   1.000
_cell.angle_alpha   90.00
_cell.angle_beta   90.00
_cell.angle_gamma   90.00
#
_symmetry.space_group_name_H-M   'P 1'
#
loop_
_entity.id
_entity.type
_entity.pdbx_description
1 polymer ?
#
loop_
_entity_poly.entity_id
_entity_poly.type
_entity_poly.pdbx_seq_one_letter_code
_entity_poly.pdbx_strand_id
1 'polypeptide(L)'
;RKPAALVFSSCYVANDATLSTLGSKFPGCVIFSDKMNHASMIQGMRHSRAEKVIFKHNDVEDLEAKLRMYPKETPKIIAFESVYSMCGSVGPIEKICDLAEEYGAITFLDEVHAVGMYGPRGAGVAEHLDFEVHKSAGQNPNPIKGTVMDRVDIITGTLGKAYGTVGGYIAGSADLVDMVRSYAPGFIFTTSLPPAIVSGTQASIAYQMEFMGDRQLQHLNTRELKKRFKNDGIPVIPGPSHIVPVLVGDAALAKAASDSLLIDHGIYVQSINYPTVAVGEERLRITPTPGHTVEQMGRLVSAVNETFDRLGIKREADWKAVGGRVGVGMPDEKVVEPIWTDKQLGLLNGTNPRVLSKGMTHHVGLNAIRVASGRNAHLLGRQAIPGFSKPSTAFVEPALHAPKPIAVGA
;
A
#
# COMPACT_ATOMS: atom_id res chain seq x y z
N ARG A 1 -2.14 14.74 -5.63
CA ARG A 1 -3.23 15.28 -4.78
C ARG A 1 -4.46 15.34 -5.63
N LYS A 2 -5.62 14.95 -5.12
CA LYS A 2 -6.85 14.89 -5.89
C LYS A 2 -7.91 15.83 -5.31
N PRO A 3 -8.74 16.47 -6.16
CA PRO A 3 -9.76 17.41 -5.70
C PRO A 3 -10.73 16.85 -4.67
N ALA A 4 -11.07 15.56 -4.75
CA ALA A 4 -12.01 14.92 -3.85
C ALA A 4 -11.58 13.49 -3.48
N ALA A 5 -12.13 12.99 -2.38
CA ALA A 5 -12.01 11.61 -1.96
C ALA A 5 -13.30 11.12 -1.30
N LEU A 6 -13.54 9.81 -1.35
CA LEU A 6 -14.70 9.15 -0.74
C LEU A 6 -14.26 7.95 0.08
N VAL A 7 -14.73 7.85 1.31
CA VAL A 7 -14.36 6.78 2.26
C VAL A 7 -15.41 5.66 2.25
N PHE A 8 -14.94 4.42 2.32
CA PHE A 8 -15.70 3.17 2.35
C PHE A 8 -15.28 2.32 3.56
N SER A 9 -16.08 1.30 3.87
CA SER A 9 -15.84 0.36 4.96
C SER A 9 -14.53 -0.44 4.84
N SER A 10 -14.05 -0.67 3.61
CA SER A 10 -12.75 -1.28 3.31
C SER A 10 -12.32 -0.91 1.89
N CYS A 11 -11.05 -1.12 1.54
CA CYS A 11 -10.62 -0.94 0.15
C CYS A 11 -11.12 -2.07 -0.76
N TYR A 12 -11.49 -3.21 -0.18
CA TYR A 12 -12.24 -4.23 -0.93
C TYR A 12 -13.54 -3.64 -1.48
N VAL A 13 -14.33 -3.00 -0.60
CA VAL A 13 -15.59 -2.35 -0.97
C VAL A 13 -15.33 -1.14 -1.86
N ALA A 14 -14.30 -0.33 -1.61
CA ALA A 14 -13.96 0.81 -2.47
C ALA A 14 -13.69 0.37 -3.91
N ASN A 15 -12.88 -0.68 -4.12
CA ASN A 15 -12.59 -1.21 -5.45
C ASN A 15 -13.83 -1.80 -6.11
N ASP A 16 -14.54 -2.69 -5.40
CA ASP A 16 -15.74 -3.36 -5.91
C ASP A 16 -16.81 -2.34 -6.31
N ALA A 17 -17.17 -1.44 -5.40
CA ALA A 17 -18.21 -0.44 -5.59
C ALA A 17 -17.87 0.55 -6.71
N THR A 18 -16.60 0.97 -6.82
CA THR A 18 -16.20 1.95 -7.83
C THR A 18 -16.15 1.33 -9.23
N LEU A 19 -15.50 0.17 -9.39
CA LEU A 19 -15.41 -0.50 -10.70
C LEU A 19 -16.78 -1.02 -11.18
N SER A 20 -17.61 -1.52 -10.27
CA SER A 20 -18.98 -1.94 -10.60
C SER A 20 -19.85 -0.75 -11.06
N THR A 21 -19.77 0.38 -10.36
CA THR A 21 -20.52 1.59 -10.71
C THR A 21 -20.05 2.18 -12.04
N LEU A 22 -18.74 2.38 -12.22
CA LEU A 22 -18.22 2.98 -13.45
C LEU A 22 -18.50 2.09 -14.67
N GLY A 23 -18.18 0.80 -14.59
CA GLY A 23 -18.38 -0.13 -15.70
C GLY A 23 -19.85 -0.32 -16.08
N SER A 24 -20.79 -0.19 -15.12
CA SER A 24 -22.23 -0.29 -15.42
C SER A 24 -22.86 1.01 -15.90
N LYS A 25 -22.27 2.17 -15.57
CA LYS A 25 -22.81 3.49 -15.93
C LYS A 25 -22.23 4.05 -17.23
N PHE A 26 -21.05 3.62 -17.65
CA PHE A 26 -20.47 4.00 -18.93
C PHE A 26 -20.95 3.05 -20.03
N PRO A 27 -21.79 3.51 -20.99
CA PRO A 27 -22.34 2.64 -22.02
C PRO A 27 -21.24 2.04 -22.90
N GLY A 28 -21.24 0.71 -23.05
CA GLY A 28 -20.23 0.01 -23.85
C GLY A 28 -18.82 0.06 -23.25
N CYS A 29 -18.70 0.26 -21.94
CA CYS A 29 -17.40 0.33 -21.28
C CYS A 29 -16.61 -0.99 -21.40
N VAL A 30 -15.31 -0.86 -21.65
CA VAL A 30 -14.34 -1.96 -21.67
C VAL A 30 -13.31 -1.74 -20.57
N ILE A 31 -13.13 -2.74 -19.71
CA ILE A 31 -12.17 -2.68 -18.61
C ILE A 31 -10.96 -3.56 -18.90
N PHE A 32 -9.79 -2.93 -19.00
CA PHE A 32 -8.49 -3.56 -19.18
C PHE A 32 -7.89 -3.85 -17.80
N SER A 33 -7.74 -5.13 -17.45
CA SER A 33 -7.29 -5.58 -16.14
C SER A 33 -5.92 -6.22 -16.21
N ASP A 34 -4.99 -5.79 -15.36
CA ASP A 34 -3.79 -6.57 -15.11
C ASP A 34 -4.18 -7.97 -14.62
N LYS A 35 -3.50 -9.00 -15.10
CA LYS A 35 -3.76 -10.41 -14.75
C LYS A 35 -3.64 -10.69 -13.26
N MET A 36 -2.81 -9.92 -12.53
CA MET A 36 -2.55 -10.11 -11.10
C MET A 36 -3.35 -9.16 -10.19
N ASN A 37 -4.33 -8.43 -10.73
CA ASN A 37 -5.19 -7.57 -9.94
C ASN A 37 -5.86 -8.31 -8.77
N HIS A 38 -5.95 -7.61 -7.64
CA HIS A 38 -6.58 -8.10 -6.44
C HIS A 38 -8.05 -8.54 -6.65
N ALA A 39 -8.48 -9.53 -5.86
CA ALA A 39 -9.82 -10.10 -5.93
C ALA A 39 -10.94 -9.05 -5.87
N SER A 40 -10.78 -7.97 -5.08
CA SER A 40 -11.77 -6.90 -5.01
C SER A 40 -11.99 -6.18 -6.33
N MET A 41 -10.93 -5.95 -7.10
CA MET A 41 -11.03 -5.34 -8.43
C MET A 41 -11.69 -6.31 -9.41
N ILE A 42 -11.31 -7.59 -9.35
CA ILE A 42 -11.92 -8.66 -10.15
C ILE A 42 -13.42 -8.77 -9.88
N GLN A 43 -13.87 -8.70 -8.63
CA GLN A 43 -15.30 -8.71 -8.30
C GLN A 43 -16.01 -7.47 -8.81
N GLY A 44 -15.45 -6.27 -8.61
CA GLY A 44 -16.03 -5.03 -9.14
C GLY A 44 -16.26 -5.07 -10.64
N MET A 45 -15.27 -5.53 -11.40
CA MET A 45 -15.40 -5.71 -12.85
C MET A 45 -16.42 -6.79 -13.22
N ARG A 46 -16.56 -7.87 -12.44
CA ARG A 46 -17.58 -8.90 -12.68
C ARG A 46 -18.98 -8.37 -12.41
N HIS A 47 -19.15 -7.61 -11.33
CA HIS A 47 -20.43 -7.02 -10.95
C HIS A 47 -20.86 -5.91 -11.91
N SER A 48 -19.92 -5.22 -12.57
CA SER A 48 -20.24 -4.19 -13.57
C SER A 48 -20.92 -4.74 -14.83
N ARG A 49 -20.66 -6.02 -15.16
CA ARG A 49 -21.02 -6.66 -16.44
C ARG A 49 -20.42 -6.00 -17.69
N ALA A 50 -19.47 -5.08 -17.51
CA ALA A 50 -18.72 -4.49 -18.60
C ALA A 50 -17.86 -5.56 -19.29
N GLU A 51 -17.52 -5.31 -20.57
CA GLU A 51 -16.55 -6.14 -21.26
C GLU A 51 -15.20 -6.03 -20.54
N LYS A 52 -14.50 -7.15 -20.40
CA LYS A 52 -13.23 -7.21 -19.68
C LYS A 52 -12.15 -7.84 -20.56
N VAL A 53 -11.03 -7.13 -20.69
CA VAL A 53 -9.84 -7.59 -21.40
C VAL A 53 -8.70 -7.73 -20.40
N ILE A 54 -8.11 -8.91 -20.28
CA ILE A 54 -7.00 -9.16 -19.33
C ILE A 54 -5.69 -8.97 -20.07
N PHE A 55 -4.80 -8.10 -19.58
CA PHE A 55 -3.42 -7.98 -20.06
C PHE A 55 -2.43 -8.69 -19.13
N LYS A 56 -1.30 -9.14 -19.68
CA LYS A 56 -0.24 -9.82 -18.95
C LYS A 56 0.32 -8.87 -17.88
N HIS A 57 0.74 -9.46 -16.76
CA HIS A 57 1.16 -8.69 -15.60
C HIS A 57 2.29 -7.70 -15.92
N ASN A 58 2.04 -6.41 -15.69
CA ASN A 58 2.96 -5.29 -15.96
C ASN A 58 3.48 -5.21 -17.42
N ASP A 59 2.81 -5.84 -18.37
CA ASP A 59 3.18 -5.87 -19.80
C ASP A 59 2.46 -4.74 -20.54
N VAL A 60 3.19 -3.64 -20.75
CA VAL A 60 2.64 -2.41 -21.38
C VAL A 60 2.40 -2.64 -22.86
N GLU A 61 3.22 -3.45 -23.52
CA GLU A 61 3.11 -3.79 -24.93
C GLU A 61 1.86 -4.64 -25.20
N ASP A 62 1.57 -5.62 -24.36
CA ASP A 62 0.33 -6.42 -24.42
C ASP A 62 -0.91 -5.57 -24.10
N LEU A 63 -0.82 -4.65 -23.13
CA LEU A 63 -1.89 -3.68 -22.86
C LEU A 63 -2.16 -2.80 -24.08
N GLU A 64 -1.13 -2.23 -24.70
CA GLU A 64 -1.27 -1.39 -25.89
C GLU A 64 -1.91 -2.17 -27.06
N ALA A 65 -1.43 -3.39 -27.32
CA ALA A 65 -1.99 -4.25 -28.36
C ALA A 65 -3.50 -4.50 -28.17
N LYS A 66 -3.94 -4.62 -26.92
CA LYS A 66 -5.36 -4.78 -26.54
C LYS A 66 -6.15 -3.48 -26.68
N LEU A 67 -5.58 -2.34 -26.27
CA LEU A 67 -6.23 -1.04 -26.40
C LEU A 67 -6.50 -0.68 -27.87
N ARG A 68 -5.56 -0.98 -28.78
CA ARG A 68 -5.67 -0.75 -30.23
C ARG A 68 -6.85 -1.47 -30.89
N MET A 69 -7.41 -2.51 -30.25
CA MET A 69 -8.56 -3.25 -30.78
C MET A 69 -9.88 -2.48 -30.69
N TYR A 70 -9.92 -1.35 -29.96
CA TYR A 70 -11.13 -0.56 -29.72
C TYR A 70 -10.97 0.87 -30.23
N PRO A 71 -12.03 1.50 -30.79
CA PRO A 71 -12.04 2.92 -31.12
C PRO A 71 -11.68 3.80 -29.91
N LYS A 72 -11.04 4.95 -30.14
CA LYS A 72 -10.61 5.86 -29.06
C LYS A 72 -11.78 6.35 -28.20
N GLU A 73 -12.96 6.46 -28.80
CA GLU A 73 -14.21 6.99 -28.25
C GLU A 73 -14.95 5.96 -27.41
N THR A 74 -14.60 4.67 -27.50
CA THR A 74 -15.10 3.64 -26.58
C THR A 74 -14.69 4.03 -25.16
N PRO A 75 -15.60 4.06 -24.17
CA PRO A 75 -15.23 4.30 -22.78
C PRO A 75 -14.34 3.16 -22.25
N LYS A 76 -13.12 3.48 -21.83
CA LYS A 76 -12.15 2.48 -21.36
C LYS A 76 -11.72 2.76 -19.94
N ILE A 77 -11.48 1.72 -19.16
CA ILE A 77 -10.84 1.79 -17.84
C ILE A 77 -9.64 0.86 -17.82
N ILE A 78 -8.46 1.36 -17.47
CA ILE A 78 -7.26 0.54 -17.24
C ILE A 78 -7.11 0.39 -15.72
N ALA A 79 -7.31 -0.83 -15.22
CA ALA A 79 -7.26 -1.17 -13.81
C ALA A 79 -6.00 -1.96 -13.47
N PHE A 80 -5.20 -1.47 -12.53
CA PHE A 80 -3.92 -2.06 -12.14
C PHE A 80 -3.51 -1.65 -10.72
N GLU A 81 -2.51 -2.34 -10.14
CA GLU A 81 -1.95 -2.01 -8.82
C GLU A 81 -0.61 -1.27 -8.97
N SER A 82 -0.29 -0.41 -7.99
CA SER A 82 1.04 0.19 -7.92
C SER A 82 2.07 -0.76 -7.33
N VAL A 83 1.75 -1.46 -6.25
CA VAL A 83 2.60 -2.47 -5.59
C VAL A 83 1.81 -3.75 -5.44
N TYR A 84 2.17 -4.78 -6.20
CA TYR A 84 1.42 -6.03 -6.18
C TYR A 84 1.74 -6.84 -4.94
N SER A 85 0.70 -7.09 -4.15
CA SER A 85 0.81 -7.53 -2.76
C SER A 85 1.63 -8.82 -2.56
N MET A 86 1.61 -9.77 -3.50
CA MET A 86 2.16 -11.12 -3.30
C MET A 86 3.57 -11.33 -3.89
N CYS A 87 3.91 -10.65 -4.99
CA CYS A 87 5.22 -10.75 -5.64
C CYS A 87 6.11 -9.53 -5.36
N GLY A 88 5.54 -8.42 -4.90
CA GLY A 88 6.29 -7.22 -4.61
C GLY A 88 6.81 -6.49 -5.85
N SER A 89 6.28 -6.78 -7.04
CA SER A 89 6.48 -6.00 -8.26
C SER A 89 5.82 -4.63 -8.14
N VAL A 90 6.28 -3.68 -8.96
CA VAL A 90 5.72 -2.33 -9.04
C VAL A 90 5.17 -2.09 -10.45
N GLY A 91 3.96 -1.55 -10.55
CA GLY A 91 3.29 -1.27 -11.81
C GLY A 91 3.97 -0.13 -12.61
N PRO A 92 3.99 -0.20 -13.95
CA PRO A 92 4.57 0.84 -14.80
C PRO A 92 3.61 2.03 -14.97
N ILE A 93 3.33 2.75 -13.87
CA ILE A 93 2.26 3.76 -13.77
C ILE A 93 2.37 4.83 -14.87
N GLU A 94 3.57 5.42 -15.07
CA GLU A 94 3.78 6.48 -16.07
C GLU A 94 3.42 6.02 -17.49
N LYS A 95 3.91 4.84 -17.89
CA LYS A 95 3.62 4.26 -19.21
C LYS A 95 2.14 3.91 -19.39
N ILE A 96 1.48 3.45 -18.32
CA ILE A 96 0.05 3.18 -18.36
C ILE A 96 -0.75 4.49 -18.50
N CYS A 97 -0.32 5.57 -17.85
CA CYS A 97 -0.91 6.89 -18.07
C CYS A 97 -0.68 7.39 -19.51
N ASP A 98 0.50 7.15 -20.11
CA ASP A 98 0.77 7.50 -21.51
C ASP A 98 -0.25 6.80 -22.44
N LEU A 99 -0.44 5.49 -22.26
CA LEU A 99 -1.43 4.72 -23.03
C LEU A 99 -2.87 5.19 -22.75
N ALA A 100 -3.19 5.56 -21.51
CA ALA A 100 -4.52 6.04 -21.16
C ALA A 100 -4.87 7.34 -21.91
N GLU A 101 -3.92 8.26 -22.01
CA GLU A 101 -4.06 9.51 -22.77
C GLU A 101 -4.16 9.25 -24.29
N GLU A 102 -3.31 8.36 -24.80
CA GLU A 102 -3.28 8.01 -26.23
C GLU A 102 -4.60 7.37 -26.69
N TYR A 103 -5.10 6.38 -25.94
CA TYR A 103 -6.24 5.54 -26.31
C TYR A 103 -7.58 5.96 -25.69
N GLY A 104 -7.61 7.07 -24.93
CA GLY A 104 -8.84 7.62 -24.35
C GLY A 104 -9.41 6.73 -23.23
N ALA A 105 -8.56 6.33 -22.28
CA ALA A 105 -8.94 5.52 -21.13
C ALA A 105 -8.81 6.27 -19.81
N ILE A 106 -9.61 5.86 -18.83
CA ILE A 106 -9.47 6.27 -17.43
C ILE A 106 -8.54 5.29 -16.72
N THR A 107 -7.63 5.80 -15.90
CA THR A 107 -6.75 4.98 -15.06
C THR A 107 -7.38 4.74 -13.68
N PHE A 108 -7.46 3.47 -13.30
CA PHE A 108 -7.84 3.01 -11.96
C PHE A 108 -6.62 2.36 -11.31
N LEU A 109 -5.98 3.09 -10.40
CA LEU A 109 -4.77 2.68 -9.72
C LEU A 109 -5.06 2.30 -8.27
N ASP A 110 -4.83 1.05 -7.92
CA ASP A 110 -4.84 0.61 -6.53
C ASP A 110 -3.45 0.81 -5.89
N GLU A 111 -3.39 1.69 -4.88
CA GLU A 111 -2.19 2.02 -4.09
C GLU A 111 -2.25 1.45 -2.66
N VAL A 112 -3.08 0.43 -2.41
CA VAL A 112 -3.29 -0.19 -1.09
C VAL A 112 -2.00 -0.63 -0.41
N HIS A 113 -1.06 -1.18 -1.18
CA HIS A 113 0.24 -1.62 -0.69
C HIS A 113 1.33 -0.55 -0.86
N ALA A 114 0.95 0.70 -1.03
CA ALA A 114 1.90 1.79 -1.25
C ALA A 114 1.64 3.04 -0.40
N VAL A 115 0.38 3.39 -0.18
CA VAL A 115 0.04 4.52 0.68
C VAL A 115 0.62 4.34 2.09
N GLY A 116 1.19 5.40 2.63
CA GLY A 116 2.01 5.45 3.83
C GLY A 116 3.47 4.99 3.66
N MET A 117 3.85 4.35 2.55
CA MET A 117 5.15 3.68 2.37
C MET A 117 6.02 4.23 1.22
N TYR A 118 5.43 4.94 0.26
CA TYR A 118 6.15 5.53 -0.88
C TYR A 118 5.80 7.01 -1.09
N GLY A 119 6.70 7.70 -1.76
CA GLY A 119 6.71 9.16 -1.88
C GLY A 119 7.20 9.88 -0.61
N PRO A 120 7.59 11.17 -0.73
CA PRO A 120 8.08 11.96 0.39
C PRO A 120 7.05 12.13 1.51
N ARG A 121 5.74 12.05 1.21
CA ARG A 121 4.66 12.23 2.19
C ARG A 121 3.82 10.96 2.39
N GLY A 122 4.27 9.83 1.83
CA GLY A 122 3.54 8.58 1.95
C GLY A 122 2.25 8.55 1.12
N ALA A 123 2.16 9.27 -0.02
CA ALA A 123 0.93 9.26 -0.82
C ALA A 123 0.85 8.10 -1.85
N GLY A 124 1.91 7.30 -1.99
CA GLY A 124 1.94 6.14 -2.90
C GLY A 124 3.11 6.18 -3.88
N VAL A 125 3.19 5.18 -4.75
CA VAL A 125 4.21 5.09 -5.80
C VAL A 125 4.01 6.20 -6.83
N ALA A 126 2.78 6.58 -7.15
CA ALA A 126 2.52 7.68 -8.07
C ALA A 126 3.12 9.01 -7.57
N GLU A 127 3.14 9.25 -6.25
CA GLU A 127 3.88 10.38 -5.66
C GLU A 127 5.40 10.17 -5.70
N HIS A 128 5.85 8.92 -5.61
CA HIS A 128 7.26 8.57 -5.59
C HIS A 128 7.95 8.79 -6.95
N LEU A 129 7.23 8.61 -8.06
CA LEU A 129 7.79 8.80 -9.40
C LEU A 129 8.22 10.25 -9.65
N ASP A 130 7.51 11.23 -9.06
CA ASP A 130 7.88 12.65 -9.06
C ASP A 130 8.38 13.12 -7.67
N PHE A 131 9.22 12.31 -7.02
CA PHE A 131 9.59 12.49 -5.60
C PHE A 131 10.01 13.92 -5.23
N GLU A 132 10.96 14.51 -5.97
CA GLU A 132 11.53 15.83 -5.63
C GLU A 132 10.55 16.97 -5.91
N VAL A 133 9.69 16.83 -6.94
CA VAL A 133 8.60 17.77 -7.22
C VAL A 133 7.59 17.76 -6.07
N HIS A 134 7.20 16.58 -5.59
CA HIS A 134 6.28 16.47 -4.46
C HIS A 134 6.89 16.93 -3.14
N LYS A 135 8.18 16.65 -2.92
CA LYS A 135 8.91 17.08 -1.73
C LYS A 135 9.02 18.60 -1.66
N SER A 136 9.41 19.25 -2.76
CA SER A 136 9.51 20.71 -2.84
C SER A 136 8.16 21.41 -2.69
N ALA A 137 7.07 20.79 -3.16
CA ALA A 137 5.72 21.32 -3.02
C ALA A 137 5.12 21.20 -1.59
N GLY A 138 5.80 20.54 -0.65
CA GLY A 138 5.44 20.47 0.77
C GLY A 138 3.97 20.08 1.03
N GLN A 139 3.31 20.85 1.88
CA GLN A 139 1.92 20.63 2.31
C GLN A 139 0.87 21.43 1.53
N ASN A 140 1.20 21.95 0.34
CA ASN A 140 0.19 22.50 -0.56
C ASN A 140 -0.97 21.47 -0.71
N PRO A 141 -2.25 21.83 -0.81
CA PRO A 141 -3.32 20.84 -1.03
C PRO A 141 -3.61 20.58 -2.52
N ASN A 142 -3.19 21.49 -3.40
CA ASN A 142 -3.59 21.50 -4.80
C ASN A 142 -2.86 20.42 -5.62
N PRO A 143 -3.50 19.87 -6.68
CA PRO A 143 -2.84 19.02 -7.65
C PRO A 143 -1.59 19.70 -8.23
N ILE A 144 -0.55 18.91 -8.52
CA ILE A 144 0.66 19.41 -9.18
C ILE A 144 0.58 18.95 -10.64
N LYS A 145 0.24 19.88 -11.53
CA LYS A 145 -0.03 19.57 -12.93
C LYS A 145 1.14 18.87 -13.61
N GLY A 146 0.84 17.82 -14.36
CA GLY A 146 1.82 17.05 -15.13
C GLY A 146 2.57 15.95 -14.36
N THR A 147 2.47 15.91 -13.02
CA THR A 147 3.01 14.77 -12.24
C THR A 147 2.22 13.49 -12.52
N VAL A 148 2.85 12.32 -12.40
CA VAL A 148 2.22 11.01 -12.57
C VAL A 148 1.02 10.86 -11.63
N MET A 149 1.13 11.29 -10.36
CA MET A 149 -0.03 11.29 -9.44
C MET A 149 -1.18 12.22 -9.90
N ASP A 150 -0.90 13.30 -10.63
CA ASP A 150 -1.95 14.14 -11.23
C ASP A 150 -2.60 13.45 -12.44
N ARG A 151 -1.82 12.73 -13.25
CA ARG A 151 -2.27 12.01 -14.45
C ARG A 151 -3.15 10.79 -14.16
N VAL A 152 -2.95 10.11 -13.02
CA VAL A 152 -3.79 8.97 -12.61
C VAL A 152 -5.20 9.43 -12.25
N ASP A 153 -6.26 9.03 -12.94
CA ASP A 153 -7.62 9.54 -12.72
C ASP A 153 -8.20 9.17 -11.36
N ILE A 154 -8.06 7.89 -10.99
CA ILE A 154 -8.63 7.31 -9.77
C ILE A 154 -7.52 6.58 -9.01
N ILE A 155 -7.29 7.00 -7.77
CA ILE A 155 -6.42 6.30 -6.83
C ILE A 155 -7.30 5.65 -5.77
N THR A 156 -7.14 4.35 -5.54
CA THR A 156 -7.72 3.69 -4.37
C THR A 156 -6.66 3.38 -3.34
N GLY A 157 -7.06 3.39 -2.07
CA GLY A 157 -6.15 3.13 -0.97
C GLY A 157 -6.88 2.55 0.23
N THR A 158 -6.12 1.98 1.16
CA THR A 158 -6.64 1.42 2.41
C THR A 158 -6.20 2.23 3.61
N LEU A 159 -7.04 2.23 4.64
CA LEU A 159 -6.72 2.76 5.96
C LEU A 159 -6.16 1.67 6.88
N GLY A 160 -6.32 0.38 6.52
CA GLY A 160 -5.98 -0.76 7.37
C GLY A 160 -4.61 -1.39 7.17
N LYS A 161 -3.68 -0.70 6.52
CA LYS A 161 -2.28 -1.16 6.35
C LYS A 161 -1.31 -0.20 7.01
N ALA A 162 -0.56 0.58 6.24
CA ALA A 162 0.42 1.52 6.78
C ALA A 162 -0.20 2.55 7.73
N TYR A 163 -1.48 2.88 7.57
CA TYR A 163 -2.20 3.80 8.46
C TYR A 163 -2.75 3.15 9.74
N GLY A 164 -2.75 1.81 9.85
CA GLY A 164 -2.99 1.10 11.11
C GLY A 164 -4.43 1.13 11.65
N THR A 165 -5.44 1.47 10.83
CA THR A 165 -6.85 1.52 11.23
C THR A 165 -7.71 0.55 10.40
N VAL A 166 -8.88 0.96 9.92
CA VAL A 166 -9.73 0.17 9.02
C VAL A 166 -10.52 1.11 8.11
N GLY A 167 -10.74 0.67 6.87
CA GLY A 167 -11.42 1.42 5.84
C GLY A 167 -10.71 1.39 4.49
N GLY A 168 -11.35 1.97 3.49
CA GLY A 168 -10.78 2.22 2.18
C GLY A 168 -11.26 3.55 1.63
N TYR A 169 -10.65 4.01 0.57
CA TYR A 169 -11.08 5.23 -0.10
C TYR A 169 -10.76 5.18 -1.59
N ILE A 170 -11.44 6.04 -2.33
CA ILE A 170 -11.02 6.49 -3.65
C ILE A 170 -10.68 7.98 -3.59
N ALA A 171 -9.79 8.43 -4.46
CA ALA A 171 -9.45 9.83 -4.65
C ALA A 171 -9.36 10.13 -6.15
N GLY A 172 -10.00 11.22 -6.61
CA GLY A 172 -10.12 11.55 -8.03
C GLY A 172 -10.70 12.95 -8.25
N SER A 173 -11.25 13.20 -9.44
CA SER A 173 -12.01 14.43 -9.71
C SER A 173 -13.27 14.51 -8.83
N ALA A 174 -13.75 15.74 -8.59
CA ALA A 174 -14.96 15.95 -7.80
C ALA A 174 -16.18 15.25 -8.43
N ASP A 175 -16.34 15.37 -9.75
CA ASP A 175 -17.48 14.77 -10.46
C ASP A 175 -17.44 13.23 -10.42
N LEU A 176 -16.25 12.63 -10.54
CA LEU A 176 -16.11 11.18 -10.43
C LEU A 176 -16.46 10.69 -9.03
N VAL A 177 -15.91 11.37 -8.02
CA VAL A 177 -16.19 11.05 -6.61
C VAL A 177 -17.69 11.21 -6.32
N ASP A 178 -18.31 12.27 -6.82
CA ASP A 178 -19.73 12.54 -6.61
C ASP A 178 -20.64 11.54 -7.33
N MET A 179 -20.25 11.11 -8.54
CA MET A 179 -20.91 10.02 -9.25
C MET A 179 -20.87 8.72 -8.45
N VAL A 180 -19.69 8.32 -7.95
CA VAL A 180 -19.58 7.10 -7.13
C VAL A 180 -20.38 7.25 -5.83
N ARG A 181 -20.28 8.39 -5.14
CA ARG A 181 -21.06 8.70 -3.93
C ARG A 181 -22.56 8.56 -4.15
N SER A 182 -23.05 8.94 -5.33
CA SER A 182 -24.48 9.04 -5.64
C SER A 182 -25.08 7.75 -6.20
N TYR A 183 -24.25 6.84 -6.74
CA TYR A 183 -24.73 5.64 -7.45
C TYR A 183 -24.22 4.32 -6.87
N ALA A 184 -23.16 4.31 -6.06
CA ALA A 184 -22.56 3.07 -5.59
C ALA A 184 -23.34 2.48 -4.39
N PRO A 185 -24.05 1.35 -4.54
CA PRO A 185 -24.85 0.79 -3.45
C PRO A 185 -23.99 0.34 -2.26
N GLY A 186 -22.77 -0.14 -2.52
CA GLY A 186 -21.80 -0.50 -1.48
C GLY A 186 -21.29 0.68 -0.65
N PHE A 187 -21.52 1.92 -1.09
CA PHE A 187 -21.33 3.14 -0.30
C PHE A 187 -22.61 3.56 0.42
N ILE A 188 -23.75 3.58 -0.28
CA ILE A 188 -25.00 4.19 0.19
C ILE A 188 -25.68 3.34 1.26
N PHE A 189 -25.76 2.02 1.08
CA PHE A 189 -26.61 1.15 1.89
C PHE A 189 -25.80 0.37 2.95
N THR A 190 -24.92 1.08 3.66
CA THR A 190 -24.12 0.53 4.76
C THR A 190 -23.94 1.56 5.87
N THR A 191 -23.71 1.09 7.10
CA THR A 191 -23.32 1.96 8.22
C THR A 191 -21.97 2.61 7.95
N SER A 192 -21.83 3.90 8.30
CA SER A 192 -20.56 4.63 8.20
C SER A 192 -19.52 4.10 9.19
N LEU A 193 -18.23 4.36 8.91
CA LEU A 193 -17.14 4.00 9.82
C LEU A 193 -17.30 4.72 11.17
N PRO A 194 -16.97 4.06 12.30
CA PRO A 194 -17.02 4.71 13.61
C PRO A 194 -16.13 5.96 13.67
N PRO A 195 -16.61 7.11 14.19
CA PRO A 195 -15.83 8.35 14.26
C PRO A 195 -14.45 8.21 14.94
N ALA A 196 -14.34 7.34 15.96
CA ALA A 196 -13.06 7.05 16.63
C ALA A 196 -12.01 6.46 15.67
N ILE A 197 -12.44 5.58 14.75
CA ILE A 197 -11.57 5.01 13.71
C ILE A 197 -11.14 6.10 12.73
N VAL A 198 -12.06 6.97 12.32
CA VAL A 198 -11.77 8.08 11.42
C VAL A 198 -10.75 9.04 12.05
N SER A 199 -10.89 9.40 13.32
CA SER A 199 -9.94 10.25 14.03
C SER A 199 -8.55 9.62 14.14
N GLY A 200 -8.47 8.34 14.53
CA GLY A 200 -7.20 7.62 14.57
C GLY A 200 -6.53 7.56 13.19
N THR A 201 -7.31 7.41 12.13
CA THR A 201 -6.83 7.44 10.75
C THR A 201 -6.27 8.82 10.39
N GLN A 202 -7.00 9.90 10.71
CA GLN A 202 -6.54 11.26 10.44
C GLN A 202 -5.23 11.57 11.17
N ALA A 203 -5.08 11.11 12.42
CA ALA A 203 -3.83 11.22 13.17
C ALA A 203 -2.69 10.47 12.46
N SER A 204 -2.93 9.23 12.05
CA SER A 204 -1.96 8.38 11.37
C SER A 204 -1.51 8.96 10.02
N ILE A 205 -2.45 9.39 9.17
CA ILE A 205 -2.15 10.05 7.89
C ILE A 205 -1.35 11.33 8.13
N ALA A 206 -1.77 12.18 9.07
CA ALA A 206 -1.07 13.42 9.37
C ALA A 206 0.36 13.18 9.87
N TYR A 207 0.56 12.16 10.71
CA TYR A 207 1.89 11.78 11.17
C TYR A 207 2.77 11.31 10.00
N GLN A 208 2.26 10.38 9.19
CA GLN A 208 3.03 9.79 8.09
C GLN A 208 3.35 10.80 6.98
N MET A 209 2.47 11.78 6.76
CA MET A 209 2.74 12.90 5.84
C MET A 209 3.92 13.77 6.26
N GLU A 210 4.17 13.88 7.58
CA GLU A 210 5.19 14.77 8.15
C GLU A 210 6.50 14.04 8.45
N PHE A 211 6.46 12.74 8.75
CA PHE A 211 7.63 11.97 9.13
C PHE A 211 7.98 10.91 8.07
N MET A 212 9.10 11.11 7.40
CA MET A 212 9.64 10.19 6.39
C MET A 212 10.52 9.08 6.97
N GLY A 213 11.00 9.24 8.22
CA GLY A 213 11.94 8.31 8.85
C GLY A 213 11.41 6.88 8.92
N ASP A 214 10.11 6.68 9.16
CA ASP A 214 9.47 5.37 9.14
C ASP A 214 9.65 4.68 7.79
N ARG A 215 9.36 5.38 6.70
CA ARG A 215 9.48 4.84 5.34
C ARG A 215 10.93 4.47 5.03
N GLN A 216 11.86 5.38 5.33
CA GLN A 216 13.29 5.11 5.11
C GLN A 216 13.75 3.89 5.90
N LEU A 217 13.38 3.79 7.18
CA LEU A 217 13.76 2.67 8.03
C LEU A 217 13.14 1.34 7.58
N GLN A 218 11.87 1.34 7.14
CA GLN A 218 11.24 0.16 6.54
C GLN A 218 12.03 -0.36 5.34
N HIS A 219 12.44 0.52 4.42
CA HIS A 219 13.17 0.15 3.21
C HIS A 219 14.61 -0.29 3.52
N LEU A 220 15.28 0.32 4.50
CA LEU A 220 16.58 -0.13 5.00
C LEU A 220 16.48 -1.56 5.59
N ASN A 221 15.49 -1.81 6.45
CA ASN A 221 15.25 -3.13 7.03
C ASN A 221 14.93 -4.17 5.94
N THR A 222 14.11 -3.80 4.95
CA THR A 222 13.77 -4.69 3.83
C THR A 222 15.02 -5.05 3.01
N ARG A 223 15.84 -4.07 2.65
CA ARG A 223 17.08 -4.29 1.88
C ARG A 223 18.06 -5.19 2.64
N GLU A 224 18.22 -4.95 3.94
CA GLU A 224 19.09 -5.76 4.79
C GLU A 224 18.58 -7.21 4.90
N LEU A 225 17.27 -7.41 5.08
CA LEU A 225 16.70 -8.76 5.14
C LEU A 225 16.83 -9.50 3.81
N LYS A 226 16.53 -8.84 2.68
CA LYS A 226 16.73 -9.41 1.33
C LYS A 226 18.18 -9.82 1.11
N LYS A 227 19.14 -8.97 1.51
CA LYS A 227 20.57 -9.27 1.43
C LYS A 227 20.96 -10.50 2.24
N ARG A 228 20.49 -10.62 3.49
CA ARG A 228 20.77 -11.77 4.36
C ARG A 228 20.23 -13.07 3.79
N PHE A 229 18.97 -13.07 3.33
CA PHE A 229 18.39 -14.25 2.68
C PHE A 229 19.14 -14.65 1.41
N LYS A 230 19.53 -13.68 0.58
CA LYS A 230 20.32 -13.95 -0.62
C LYS A 230 21.67 -14.59 -0.30
N ASN A 231 22.37 -14.10 0.73
CA ASN A 231 23.66 -14.67 1.16
C ASN A 231 23.55 -16.14 1.60
N ASP A 232 22.38 -16.54 2.10
CA ASP A 232 22.10 -17.91 2.56
C ASP A 232 21.39 -18.78 1.48
N GLY A 233 21.29 -18.28 0.25
CA GLY A 233 20.65 -18.98 -0.87
C GLY A 233 19.14 -19.23 -0.65
N ILE A 234 18.48 -18.42 0.18
CA ILE A 234 17.03 -18.48 0.36
C ILE A 234 16.35 -17.85 -0.87
N PRO A 235 15.39 -18.56 -1.51
CA PRO A 235 14.79 -18.14 -2.78
C PRO A 235 13.78 -16.99 -2.62
N VAL A 236 14.28 -15.77 -2.40
CA VAL A 236 13.44 -14.56 -2.38
C VAL A 236 13.02 -14.22 -3.81
N ILE A 237 11.72 -14.11 -4.07
CA ILE A 237 11.21 -13.64 -5.35
C ILE A 237 11.65 -12.18 -5.54
N PRO A 238 12.37 -11.85 -6.62
CA PRO A 238 12.94 -10.52 -6.80
C PRO A 238 11.85 -9.47 -7.02
N GLY A 239 12.01 -8.30 -6.41
CA GLY A 239 11.04 -7.21 -6.49
C GLY A 239 11.54 -5.92 -5.82
N PRO A 240 11.17 -4.73 -6.33
CA PRO A 240 11.72 -3.45 -5.89
C PRO A 240 11.06 -2.88 -4.62
N SER A 241 10.03 -3.55 -4.09
CA SER A 241 9.19 -3.08 -2.98
C SER A 241 9.66 -3.52 -1.58
N HIS A 242 8.92 -3.10 -0.55
CA HIS A 242 9.09 -3.49 0.87
C HIS A 242 8.66 -4.94 1.19
N ILE A 243 8.17 -5.71 0.21
CA ILE A 243 7.69 -7.08 0.41
C ILE A 243 8.86 -8.06 0.18
N VAL A 244 9.00 -9.05 1.06
CA VAL A 244 10.03 -10.11 1.00
C VAL A 244 9.35 -11.47 0.87
N PRO A 245 8.89 -11.83 -0.34
CA PRO A 245 8.27 -13.12 -0.63
C PRO A 245 9.34 -14.22 -0.79
N VAL A 246 9.33 -15.23 0.06
CA VAL A 246 10.22 -16.40 -0.02
C VAL A 246 9.49 -17.56 -0.69
N LEU A 247 9.95 -17.98 -1.86
CA LEU A 247 9.33 -19.04 -2.65
C LEU A 247 9.50 -20.41 -1.96
N VAL A 248 8.41 -21.16 -1.86
CA VAL A 248 8.41 -22.55 -1.39
C VAL A 248 7.98 -23.49 -2.51
N GLY A 249 6.95 -23.10 -3.28
CA GLY A 249 6.50 -23.81 -4.48
C GLY A 249 5.71 -25.11 -4.23
N ASP A 250 5.32 -25.36 -2.98
CA ASP A 250 4.40 -26.42 -2.59
C ASP A 250 3.58 -25.97 -1.37
N ALA A 251 2.27 -26.22 -1.39
CA ALA A 251 1.35 -25.74 -0.36
C ALA A 251 1.51 -26.47 0.98
N ALA A 252 1.79 -27.77 0.98
CA ALA A 252 1.97 -28.55 2.19
C ALA A 252 3.28 -28.16 2.88
N LEU A 253 4.37 -28.01 2.11
CA LEU A 253 5.65 -27.53 2.62
C LEU A 253 5.57 -26.07 3.10
N ALA A 254 4.87 -25.19 2.38
CA ALA A 254 4.71 -23.80 2.82
C ALA A 254 3.98 -23.73 4.16
N LYS A 255 2.90 -24.52 4.32
CA LYS A 255 2.20 -24.64 5.60
C LYS A 255 3.09 -25.23 6.69
N ALA A 256 3.80 -26.32 6.42
CA ALA A 256 4.70 -26.94 7.38
C ALA A 256 5.82 -25.99 7.82
N ALA A 257 6.35 -25.18 6.91
CA ALA A 257 7.35 -24.15 7.23
C ALA A 257 6.77 -23.04 8.11
N SER A 258 5.57 -22.56 7.79
CA SER A 258 4.84 -21.57 8.61
C SER A 258 4.56 -22.11 10.02
N ASP A 259 4.10 -23.36 10.14
CA ASP A 259 3.81 -24.00 11.42
C ASP A 259 5.11 -24.22 12.23
N SER A 260 6.19 -24.67 11.58
CA SER A 260 7.55 -24.79 12.14
C SER A 260 8.06 -23.47 12.72
N LEU A 261 8.03 -22.40 11.92
CA LEU A 261 8.44 -21.06 12.35
C LEU A 261 7.66 -20.61 13.59
N LEU A 262 6.36 -20.87 13.64
CA LEU A 262 5.53 -20.47 14.77
C LEU A 262 5.79 -21.31 16.02
N ILE A 263 5.76 -22.64 15.90
CA ILE A 263 5.81 -23.57 17.03
C ILE A 263 7.22 -23.66 17.62
N ASP A 264 8.22 -23.85 16.76
CA ASP A 264 9.58 -24.15 17.21
C ASP A 264 10.39 -22.86 17.46
N HIS A 265 10.10 -21.82 16.68
CA HIS A 265 10.86 -20.58 16.72
C HIS A 265 10.09 -19.38 17.28
N GLY A 266 8.78 -19.47 17.54
CA GLY A 266 7.98 -18.34 17.99
C GLY A 266 7.91 -17.19 16.98
N ILE A 267 7.95 -17.51 15.68
CA ILE A 267 7.96 -16.57 14.55
C ILE A 267 6.73 -16.82 13.70
N TYR A 268 5.83 -15.83 13.66
CA TYR A 268 4.64 -15.92 12.82
C TYR A 268 4.91 -15.34 11.43
N VAL A 269 5.00 -16.23 10.42
CA VAL A 269 5.00 -15.86 9.01
C VAL A 269 4.02 -16.76 8.28
N GLN A 270 2.91 -16.18 7.82
CA GLN A 270 1.84 -16.93 7.17
C GLN A 270 2.30 -17.52 5.84
N SER A 271 1.96 -18.80 5.63
CA SER A 271 2.01 -19.43 4.31
C SER A 271 0.92 -18.90 3.38
N ILE A 272 1.31 -18.55 2.17
CA ILE A 272 0.42 -18.04 1.13
C ILE A 272 0.28 -19.11 0.04
N ASN A 273 -0.93 -19.61 -0.13
CA ASN A 273 -1.29 -20.68 -1.06
C ASN A 273 -2.42 -20.23 -2.01
N TYR A 274 -2.86 -21.10 -2.92
CA TYR A 274 -4.06 -20.90 -3.73
C TYR A 274 -5.30 -20.61 -2.84
N PRO A 275 -6.21 -19.69 -3.24
CA PRO A 275 -6.27 -18.94 -4.51
C PRO A 275 -5.48 -17.63 -4.54
N THR A 276 -4.73 -17.30 -3.49
CA THR A 276 -4.00 -16.01 -3.41
C THR A 276 -2.81 -15.95 -4.36
N VAL A 277 -2.14 -17.09 -4.58
CA VAL A 277 -1.07 -17.26 -5.57
C VAL A 277 -1.33 -18.52 -6.40
N ALA A 278 -0.73 -18.60 -7.59
CA ALA A 278 -0.87 -19.78 -8.44
C ALA A 278 -0.27 -21.03 -7.77
N VAL A 279 -0.83 -22.19 -8.09
CA VAL A 279 -0.28 -23.49 -7.65
C VAL A 279 1.16 -23.64 -8.15
N GLY A 280 2.07 -24.05 -7.27
CA GLY A 280 3.51 -24.13 -7.53
C GLY A 280 4.26 -22.81 -7.32
N GLU A 281 3.59 -21.77 -6.82
CA GLU A 281 4.17 -20.46 -6.47
C GLU A 281 3.88 -20.07 -5.02
N GLU A 282 3.56 -21.05 -4.17
CA GLU A 282 3.34 -20.91 -2.75
C GLU A 282 4.57 -20.33 -2.07
N ARG A 283 4.35 -19.48 -1.06
CA ARG A 283 5.41 -18.65 -0.49
C ARG A 283 5.16 -18.29 0.95
N LEU A 284 6.23 -17.96 1.66
CA LEU A 284 6.18 -17.24 2.92
C LEU A 284 6.26 -15.73 2.61
N ARG A 285 5.26 -14.96 3.03
CA ARG A 285 5.22 -13.52 2.76
C ARG A 285 5.69 -12.74 3.97
N ILE A 286 6.93 -12.26 3.92
CA ILE A 286 7.53 -11.49 5.01
C ILE A 286 7.44 -9.99 4.70
N THR A 287 7.05 -9.19 5.70
CA THR A 287 6.92 -7.73 5.59
C THR A 287 7.63 -7.04 6.75
N PRO A 288 8.93 -6.74 6.60
CA PRO A 288 9.67 -5.98 7.60
C PRO A 288 9.03 -4.62 7.84
N THR A 289 9.07 -4.16 9.08
CA THR A 289 8.57 -2.84 9.49
C THR A 289 9.72 -2.04 10.11
N PRO A 290 9.53 -0.73 10.35
CA PRO A 290 10.51 0.07 11.07
C PRO A 290 10.83 -0.45 12.47
N GLY A 291 9.90 -1.19 13.09
CA GLY A 291 10.06 -1.74 14.44
C GLY A 291 10.87 -3.03 14.54
N HIS A 292 11.20 -3.68 13.41
CA HIS A 292 12.01 -4.90 13.44
C HIS A 292 13.49 -4.58 13.66
N THR A 293 14.10 -5.18 14.68
CA THR A 293 15.51 -4.95 15.01
C THR A 293 16.46 -5.84 14.19
N VAL A 294 17.75 -5.48 14.12
CA VAL A 294 18.78 -6.31 13.48
C VAL A 294 18.81 -7.73 14.04
N GLU A 295 18.65 -7.89 15.37
CA GLU A 295 18.67 -9.20 16.02
C GLU A 295 17.43 -10.02 15.69
N GLN A 296 16.26 -9.38 15.58
CA GLN A 296 15.04 -10.06 15.15
C GLN A 296 15.14 -10.52 13.69
N MET A 297 15.69 -9.68 12.81
CA MET A 297 15.97 -10.07 11.41
C MET A 297 16.98 -11.22 11.35
N GLY A 298 18.04 -11.19 12.17
CA GLY A 298 19.01 -12.29 12.28
C GLY A 298 18.36 -13.60 12.75
N ARG A 299 17.56 -13.55 13.82
CA ARG A 299 16.81 -14.72 14.32
C ARG A 299 15.87 -15.30 13.26
N LEU A 300 15.18 -14.44 12.51
CA LEU A 300 14.31 -14.86 11.41
C LEU A 300 15.10 -15.61 10.34
N VAL A 301 16.24 -15.07 9.92
CA VAL A 301 17.09 -15.70 8.90
C VAL A 301 17.58 -17.07 9.37
N SER A 302 18.08 -17.18 10.60
CA SER A 302 18.51 -18.48 11.16
C SER A 302 17.37 -19.50 11.24
N ALA A 303 16.18 -19.09 11.72
CA ALA A 303 15.03 -19.98 11.83
C ALA A 303 14.50 -20.45 10.47
N VAL A 304 14.49 -19.57 9.46
CA VAL A 304 14.11 -19.92 8.09
C VAL A 304 15.10 -20.93 7.51
N ASN A 305 16.40 -20.73 7.70
CA ASN A 305 17.41 -21.70 7.26
C ASN A 305 17.20 -23.08 7.88
N GLU A 306 17.10 -23.16 9.20
CA GLU A 306 16.88 -24.43 9.92
C GLU A 306 15.59 -25.12 9.46
N THR A 307 14.51 -24.35 9.30
CA THR A 307 13.22 -24.86 8.80
C THR A 307 13.36 -25.40 7.37
N PHE A 308 14.06 -24.69 6.48
CA PHE A 308 14.26 -25.11 5.10
C PHE A 308 15.09 -26.39 5.01
N ASP A 309 16.16 -26.49 5.80
CA ASP A 309 17.02 -27.69 5.84
C ASP A 309 16.25 -28.89 6.38
N ARG A 310 15.52 -28.72 7.48
CA ARG A 310 14.75 -29.79 8.11
C ARG A 310 13.64 -30.32 7.20
N LEU A 311 12.98 -29.45 6.45
CA LEU A 311 11.87 -29.81 5.56
C LEU A 311 12.30 -30.14 4.13
N GLY A 312 13.59 -30.01 3.80
CA GLY A 312 14.09 -30.23 2.45
C GLY A 312 13.50 -29.25 1.42
N ILE A 313 13.26 -28.00 1.82
CA ILE A 313 12.71 -26.97 0.92
C ILE A 313 13.83 -26.47 -0.01
N LYS A 314 13.49 -26.37 -1.31
CA LYS A 314 14.39 -25.90 -2.36
C LYS A 314 15.03 -24.55 -2.03
N ARG A 315 16.34 -24.48 -2.21
CA ARG A 315 17.16 -23.26 -2.21
C ARG A 315 17.18 -22.63 -3.61
N GLU A 316 17.74 -21.43 -3.71
CA GLU A 316 17.88 -20.71 -4.98
C GLU A 316 18.59 -21.56 -6.07
N ALA A 317 19.65 -22.29 -5.69
CA ALA A 317 20.37 -23.18 -6.60
C ALA A 317 19.51 -24.33 -7.14
N ASP A 318 18.62 -24.89 -6.30
CA ASP A 318 17.70 -25.96 -6.72
C ASP A 318 16.66 -25.44 -7.71
N TRP A 319 16.16 -24.21 -7.49
CA TRP A 319 15.27 -23.55 -8.45
C TRP A 319 15.97 -23.30 -9.78
N LYS A 320 17.21 -22.82 -9.75
CA LYS A 320 18.02 -22.64 -10.97
C LYS A 320 18.22 -23.95 -11.73
N ALA A 321 18.47 -25.06 -11.03
CA ALA A 321 18.65 -26.37 -11.64
C ALA A 321 17.40 -26.88 -12.38
N VAL A 322 16.20 -26.45 -11.97
CA VAL A 322 14.92 -26.81 -12.64
C VAL A 322 14.42 -25.74 -13.62
N GLY A 323 15.25 -24.76 -13.97
CA GLY A 323 14.92 -23.71 -14.95
C GLY A 323 14.29 -22.44 -14.37
N GLY A 324 14.23 -22.32 -13.04
CA GLY A 324 13.73 -21.15 -12.33
C GLY A 324 12.20 -21.09 -12.23
N ARG A 325 11.72 -20.18 -11.38
CA ARG A 325 10.28 -19.89 -11.22
C ARG A 325 10.08 -18.48 -10.69
N VAL A 326 9.12 -17.74 -11.26
CA VAL A 326 8.70 -16.41 -10.79
C VAL A 326 9.86 -15.44 -10.48
N GLY A 327 10.92 -15.48 -11.30
CA GLY A 327 12.11 -14.64 -11.13
C GLY A 327 13.22 -15.27 -10.29
N VAL A 328 12.96 -16.30 -9.50
CA VAL A 328 14.00 -17.04 -8.75
C VAL A 328 14.70 -18.01 -9.69
N GLY A 329 16.03 -17.89 -9.82
CA GLY A 329 16.85 -18.83 -10.59
C GLY A 329 16.53 -18.88 -12.09
N MET A 330 15.87 -17.85 -12.63
CA MET A 330 15.53 -17.76 -14.05
C MET A 330 16.79 -17.51 -14.89
N PRO A 331 16.92 -18.12 -16.10
CA PRO A 331 18.07 -17.87 -16.98
C PRO A 331 18.24 -16.41 -17.40
N ASP A 332 17.13 -15.66 -17.45
CA ASP A 332 17.02 -14.26 -17.85
C ASP A 332 16.77 -13.32 -16.65
N GLU A 333 17.22 -13.71 -15.45
CA GLU A 333 17.08 -12.91 -14.24
C GLU A 333 17.59 -11.47 -14.45
N LYS A 334 16.68 -10.51 -14.28
CA LYS A 334 17.00 -9.08 -14.37
C LYS A 334 17.40 -8.54 -13.01
N VAL A 335 18.40 -7.67 -12.98
CA VAL A 335 18.73 -6.90 -11.78
C VAL A 335 17.53 -6.04 -11.41
N VAL A 336 17.06 -6.18 -10.17
CA VAL A 336 15.94 -5.39 -9.64
C VAL A 336 16.48 -4.29 -8.75
N GLU A 337 16.39 -3.06 -9.24
CA GLU A 337 16.73 -1.88 -8.47
C GLU A 337 15.60 -1.51 -7.49
N PRO A 338 15.89 -1.26 -6.20
CA PRO A 338 14.89 -0.79 -5.26
C PRO A 338 14.31 0.55 -5.69
N ILE A 339 13.00 0.73 -5.53
CA ILE A 339 12.35 1.98 -5.94
C ILE A 339 12.83 3.19 -5.15
N TRP A 340 13.04 3.03 -3.84
CA TRP A 340 13.70 4.04 -3.02
C TRP A 340 15.18 4.03 -3.33
N THR A 341 15.72 5.14 -3.82
CA THR A 341 17.15 5.31 -4.11
C THR A 341 17.96 5.56 -2.84
N ASP A 342 19.28 5.36 -2.91
CA ASP A 342 20.19 5.64 -1.79
C ASP A 342 20.16 7.11 -1.36
N LYS A 343 19.97 8.03 -2.32
CA LYS A 343 19.76 9.45 -2.05
C LYS A 343 18.50 9.69 -1.22
N GLN A 344 17.37 9.09 -1.62
CA GLN A 344 16.08 9.25 -0.92
C GLN A 344 16.09 8.56 0.46
N LEU A 345 16.88 7.51 0.64
CA LEU A 345 17.11 6.88 1.94
C LEU A 345 18.06 7.65 2.85
N GLY A 346 18.74 8.69 2.33
CA GLY A 346 19.70 9.47 3.10
C GLY A 346 21.06 8.78 3.29
N LEU A 347 21.36 7.73 2.51
CA LEU A 347 22.62 7.00 2.59
C LEU A 347 23.80 7.81 2.03
N LEU A 348 23.54 8.68 1.05
CA LEU A 348 24.59 9.49 0.41
C LEU A 348 25.04 10.70 1.24
N ASN A 349 24.21 11.14 2.19
CA ASN A 349 24.45 12.34 3.01
C ASN A 349 24.41 12.04 4.51
N GLY A 350 24.30 10.78 4.92
CA GLY A 350 24.28 10.34 6.31
C GLY A 350 23.04 10.76 7.10
N THR A 351 21.94 11.13 6.43
CA THR A 351 20.67 11.51 7.10
C THR A 351 19.72 10.33 7.26
N ASN A 352 20.14 9.12 6.89
CA ASN A 352 19.31 7.92 7.03
C ASN A 352 19.00 7.64 8.51
N PRO A 353 17.79 7.13 8.83
CA PRO A 353 17.49 6.70 10.19
C PRO A 353 18.38 5.53 10.59
N ARG A 354 18.67 5.44 11.90
CA ARG A 354 19.43 4.34 12.46
C ARG A 354 18.54 3.09 12.52
N VAL A 355 19.06 1.97 12.01
CA VAL A 355 18.41 0.66 12.17
C VAL A 355 18.37 0.28 13.64
N LEU A 356 17.20 -0.20 14.11
CA LEU A 356 17.00 -0.54 15.51
C LEU A 356 17.79 -1.79 15.90
N SER A 357 18.35 -1.75 17.10
CA SER A 357 19.00 -2.87 17.79
C SER A 357 18.28 -3.13 19.12
N LYS A 358 18.54 -4.28 19.74
CA LYS A 358 17.90 -4.68 21.00
C LYS A 358 18.06 -3.60 22.08
N GLY A 359 16.95 -3.19 22.68
CA GLY A 359 16.91 -2.16 23.73
C GLY A 359 16.81 -0.72 23.20
N MET A 360 16.90 -0.50 21.89
CA MET A 360 16.64 0.82 21.30
C MET A 360 15.14 1.07 21.18
N THR A 361 14.72 2.32 21.43
CA THR A 361 13.35 2.76 21.17
C THR A 361 13.23 3.29 19.75
N HIS A 362 12.07 3.06 19.14
CA HIS A 362 11.76 3.60 17.82
C HIS A 362 11.76 5.14 17.87
N HIS A 363 12.47 5.78 16.93
CA HIS A 363 12.48 7.24 16.85
C HIS A 363 11.14 7.74 16.30
N VAL A 364 10.48 8.63 17.03
CA VAL A 364 9.19 9.20 16.64
C VAL A 364 9.39 10.67 16.26
N GLY A 365 8.96 11.06 15.07
CA GLY A 365 9.06 12.45 14.61
C GLY A 365 8.24 13.42 15.46
N LEU A 366 8.89 14.20 16.34
CA LEU A 366 8.20 15.12 17.27
C LEU A 366 7.33 16.17 16.57
N ASN A 367 7.79 16.71 15.44
CA ASN A 367 6.99 17.63 14.64
C ASN A 367 5.72 16.95 14.10
N ALA A 368 5.84 15.70 13.64
CA ALA A 368 4.72 14.93 13.13
C ALA A 368 3.68 14.63 14.22
N ILE A 369 4.13 14.31 15.45
CA ILE A 369 3.24 14.19 16.62
C ILE A 369 2.48 15.51 16.82
N ARG A 370 3.18 16.64 16.87
CA ARG A 370 2.57 17.95 17.09
C ARG A 370 1.52 18.27 16.03
N VAL A 371 1.80 18.01 14.75
CA VAL A 371 0.85 18.21 13.65
C VAL A 371 -0.37 17.28 13.78
N ALA A 372 -0.14 15.99 14.04
CA ALA A 372 -1.21 15.00 14.19
C ALA A 372 -2.13 15.30 15.39
N SER A 373 -1.56 15.67 16.54
CA SER A 373 -2.31 16.10 17.73
C SER A 373 -3.06 17.40 17.46
N GLY A 374 -2.44 18.38 16.80
CA GLY A 374 -3.07 19.66 16.46
C GLY A 374 -4.31 19.50 15.59
N ARG A 375 -4.28 18.62 14.57
CA ARG A 375 -5.44 18.33 13.72
C ARG A 375 -6.60 17.69 14.49
N ASN A 376 -6.31 16.93 15.55
CA ASN A 376 -7.32 16.27 16.38
C ASN A 376 -7.68 17.06 17.66
N ALA A 377 -7.17 18.29 17.84
CA ALA A 377 -7.37 19.06 19.07
C ALA A 377 -8.85 19.37 19.36
N HIS A 378 -9.69 19.44 18.32
CA HIS A 378 -11.13 19.63 18.46
C HIS A 378 -11.86 18.39 19.02
N LEU A 379 -11.27 17.19 18.88
CA LEU A 379 -11.83 15.92 19.40
C LEU A 379 -11.25 15.53 20.76
N LEU A 380 -9.94 15.74 20.95
CA LEU A 380 -9.22 15.33 22.16
C LEU A 380 -9.23 16.38 23.27
N GLY A 381 -9.74 17.58 22.98
CA GLY A 381 -9.46 18.79 23.76
C GLY A 381 -8.01 19.23 23.61
N ARG A 382 -7.67 20.45 24.04
CA ARG A 382 -6.26 20.91 24.11
C ARG A 382 -5.53 20.16 25.22
N GLN A 383 -5.14 18.91 24.99
CA GLN A 383 -4.25 18.20 25.90
C GLN A 383 -2.83 18.74 25.77
N ALA A 384 -2.18 19.01 26.90
CA ALA A 384 -0.76 19.31 26.95
C ALA A 384 0.01 18.05 26.54
N ILE A 385 0.83 18.16 25.50
CA ILE A 385 1.75 17.09 25.09
C ILE A 385 2.72 16.84 26.27
N PRO A 386 2.81 15.61 26.83
CA PRO A 386 3.75 15.32 27.91
C PRO A 386 5.18 15.65 27.47
N GLY A 387 5.86 16.55 28.19
CA GLY A 387 7.22 17.01 27.88
C GLY A 387 7.34 18.45 27.36
N PHE A 388 6.22 19.14 27.11
CA PHE A 388 6.21 20.59 26.85
C PHE A 388 5.55 21.33 28.02
N SER A 389 6.35 21.99 28.86
CA SER A 389 5.85 22.99 29.80
C SER A 389 5.20 24.14 29.01
N LYS A 390 3.96 24.49 29.37
CA LYS A 390 3.21 25.62 28.81
C LYS A 390 4.06 26.92 28.80
N PRO A 391 3.99 27.78 27.77
CA PRO A 391 4.20 29.20 28.00
C PRO A 391 3.06 29.70 28.88
N SER A 392 3.41 30.27 30.03
CA SER A 392 2.51 31.01 30.90
C SER A 392 1.87 32.15 30.11
N THR A 393 0.53 32.20 30.05
CA THR A 393 -0.31 33.23 30.67
C THR A 393 -1.79 32.98 30.35
N ALA A 394 -2.63 33.47 31.24
CA ALA A 394 -4.05 33.20 31.38
C ALA A 394 -4.90 33.58 30.15
N PHE A 395 -5.81 32.69 29.78
CA PHE A 395 -7.10 33.04 29.20
C PHE A 395 -8.17 32.22 29.91
N VAL A 396 -9.04 32.91 30.64
CA VAL A 396 -10.28 32.36 31.20
C VAL A 396 -11.34 32.47 30.10
N GLU A 397 -11.83 31.34 29.61
CA GLU A 397 -13.05 31.31 28.78
C GLU A 397 -14.27 31.01 29.66
N PRO A 398 -15.45 31.61 29.38
CA PRO A 398 -16.63 31.48 30.21
C PRO A 398 -17.27 30.10 30.09
N ALA A 399 -17.81 29.59 31.20
CA ALA A 399 -18.53 28.33 31.24
C ALA A 399 -19.76 28.36 30.31
N LEU A 400 -19.81 27.45 29.35
CA LEU A 400 -21.00 27.14 28.56
C LEU A 400 -22.06 26.55 29.50
N HIS A 401 -23.22 27.22 29.55
CA HIS A 401 -24.39 26.80 30.30
C HIS A 401 -24.83 25.38 29.91
N ALA A 402 -24.88 24.47 30.89
CA ALA A 402 -25.65 23.24 30.79
C ALA A 402 -27.15 23.56 30.92
N PRO A 403 -28.05 22.97 30.10
CA PRO A 403 -29.48 23.12 30.30
C PRO A 403 -29.92 22.48 31.62
N LYS A 404 -30.72 23.21 32.40
CA LYS A 404 -31.32 22.73 33.66
C LYS A 404 -32.36 21.63 33.36
N PRO A 405 -32.43 20.55 34.15
CA PRO A 405 -33.51 19.58 34.05
C PRO A 405 -34.85 20.23 34.42
N ILE A 406 -35.88 20.00 33.61
CA ILE A 406 -37.27 20.28 33.97
C ILE A 406 -37.73 19.14 34.88
N ALA A 407 -38.01 19.45 36.13
CA ALA A 407 -38.72 18.55 37.03
C ALA A 407 -40.20 18.53 36.62
N VAL A 408 -40.71 17.36 36.24
CA VAL A 408 -42.14 17.11 36.16
C VAL A 408 -42.57 16.55 37.52
N GLY A 409 -43.28 17.36 38.29
CA GLY A 409 -43.88 16.95 39.56
C GLY A 409 -45.34 16.55 39.37
N ALA A 410 -45.72 15.47 40.09
CA ALA A 410 -47.05 14.97 40.48
C ALA A 410 -48.16 14.92 39.41
#